data_AF-A0AAP0JFQ7-F1
#
_entry.id   AF-A0AAP0JFQ7-F1
#
_cell.length_a   1.000
_cell.length_b   1.000
_cell.length_c   1.000
_cell.angle_alpha   90.00
_cell.angle_beta   90.00
_cell.angle_gamma   90.00
#
_symmetry.space_group_name_H-M   'P 1'
#
loop_
_entity.id
_entity.type
_entity.pdbx_description
1 polymer ?
#
loop_
_entity_poly.entity_id
_entity_poly.type
_entity_poly.pdbx_seq_one_letter_code
_entity_poly.pdbx_strand_id
1 'polypeptide(L)'
;MIAEEKVAALRALDSYLKEKLVTWLTPATLELHHITWDDPASLLEKIVAHEAVHPISNLTDLKRRLGAGRRCFGYLHPAIPGEPLIFIEVALLKDVARTIQEVLWDTPPSPESEATCALFYSISSTQPGLAGINLGKFLIKRVIELVKRDMPHITKFATLSPIPGYMNWLQSKLASQLKIAEAENEDSMGSTFKEDILQPDEESALLKLSTEFTSGKNGMEVMMNLLTSTNYEWAKSDKLLSVLRGPLMRLCARYLVIEKKRGKALDSVANFHLQNGAMIEKLNWMADRSTKGLHQSGSIMVNYVYRTDKIEENAQLYFNEGRIQASADIHHYLEKVQR
;
A
#
# COMPACT_ATOMS: atom_id res chain seq x y z
N MET A 1 6.27 37.04 6.15
CA MET A 1 7.30 37.24 7.21
C MET A 1 6.94 36.59 8.55
N ILE A 2 6.15 37.18 9.47
CA ILE A 2 5.95 36.62 10.83
C ILE A 2 5.34 35.20 10.82
N ALA A 3 4.41 34.92 9.89
CA ALA A 3 3.84 33.58 9.75
C ALA A 3 4.84 32.55 9.20
N GLU A 4 5.69 32.94 8.25
CA GLU A 4 6.73 32.08 7.67
C GLU A 4 7.86 31.78 8.65
N GLU A 5 8.23 32.77 9.46
CA GLU A 5 9.26 32.65 10.50
C GLU A 5 8.81 31.71 11.62
N LYS A 6 7.53 31.81 12.03
CA LYS A 6 6.91 30.84 12.95
C LYS A 6 6.86 29.43 12.37
N VAL A 7 6.59 29.29 11.07
CA VAL A 7 6.56 27.99 10.39
C VAL A 7 7.96 27.36 10.34
N ALA A 8 9.01 28.15 10.09
CA ALA A 8 10.39 27.67 10.13
C ALA A 8 10.78 27.18 11.54
N ALA A 9 10.47 27.95 12.59
CA ALA A 9 10.73 27.57 13.97
C ALA A 9 10.00 26.28 14.38
N LEU A 10 8.73 26.11 13.98
CA LEU A 10 7.97 24.89 14.25
C LEU A 10 8.56 23.66 13.53
N ARG A 11 9.06 23.80 12.30
CA ARG A 11 9.73 22.70 11.59
C ARG A 11 11.05 22.30 12.26
N ALA A 12 11.79 23.27 12.78
CA ALA A 12 13.01 23.00 13.53
C ALA A 12 12.70 22.25 14.84
N LEU A 13 11.66 22.67 15.56
CA LEU A 13 11.19 21.98 16.77
C LEU A 13 10.71 20.55 16.46
N ASP A 14 9.90 20.37 15.41
CA ASP A 14 9.43 19.05 14.95
C ASP A 14 10.61 18.12 14.65
N SER A 15 11.62 18.62 13.92
CA SER A 15 12.82 17.85 13.58
C SER A 15 13.61 17.45 14.83
N TYR A 16 13.76 18.36 15.80
CA TYR A 16 14.44 18.09 17.06
C TYR A 16 13.69 17.07 17.93
N LEU A 17 12.37 17.22 18.08
CA LEU A 17 11.55 16.27 18.83
C LEU A 17 11.59 14.88 18.19
N LYS A 18 11.51 14.82 16.85
CA LYS A 18 11.62 13.57 16.10
C LYS A 18 12.94 12.86 16.35
N GLU A 19 14.05 13.59 16.36
CA GLU A 19 15.38 13.02 16.67
C GLU A 19 15.42 12.39 18.07
N LYS A 20 14.85 13.07 19.07
CA LYS A 20 14.77 12.54 20.45
C LYS A 20 13.88 11.32 20.53
N LEU A 21 12.70 11.36 19.93
CA LEU A 21 11.76 10.24 19.93
C LEU A 21 12.34 9.00 19.22
N VAL A 22 13.07 9.17 18.11
CA VAL A 22 13.77 8.06 17.43
C VAL A 22 14.83 7.42 18.34
N THR A 23 15.50 8.23 19.17
CA THR A 23 16.50 7.73 20.13
C THR A 23 15.86 7.02 21.32
N TRP A 24 14.66 7.42 21.74
CA TRP A 24 13.95 6.81 22.86
C TRP A 24 13.17 5.56 22.47
N LEU A 25 12.63 5.51 21.25
CA LEU A 25 11.80 4.42 20.73
C LEU A 25 12.64 3.50 19.84
N THR A 26 13.51 2.72 20.48
CA THR A 26 14.38 1.75 19.81
C THR A 26 13.88 0.33 20.07
N PRO A 27 14.32 -0.68 19.29
CA PRO A 27 13.96 -2.08 19.55
C PRO A 27 14.33 -2.58 20.95
N ALA A 28 15.31 -1.94 21.61
CA ALA A 28 15.74 -2.30 22.95
C ALA A 28 14.81 -1.76 24.04
N THR A 29 14.03 -0.71 23.76
CA THR A 29 13.10 -0.09 24.71
C THR A 29 11.65 -0.48 24.47
N LEU A 30 11.36 -1.12 23.33
CA LEU A 30 10.03 -1.57 22.95
C LEU A 30 9.86 -3.06 23.23
N GLU A 31 8.70 -3.41 23.77
CA GLU A 31 8.30 -4.78 23.99
C GLU A 31 7.38 -5.24 22.86
N LEU A 32 7.74 -6.35 22.20
CA LEU A 32 6.85 -6.98 21.23
C LEU A 32 5.85 -7.86 21.99
N HIS A 33 4.61 -7.41 22.06
CA HIS A 33 3.51 -8.14 22.70
C HIS A 33 2.71 -8.93 21.66
N HIS A 34 2.38 -10.18 21.98
CA HIS A 34 1.42 -10.96 21.19
C HIS A 34 0.01 -10.68 21.72
N ILE A 35 -0.77 -9.94 20.93
CA ILE A 35 -2.14 -9.54 21.28
C ILE A 35 -3.08 -10.70 20.97
N THR A 36 -3.84 -11.11 21.98
CA THR A 36 -4.75 -12.25 21.97
C THR A 36 -6.13 -11.83 22.46
N TRP A 37 -7.10 -12.74 22.34
CA TRP A 37 -8.45 -12.51 22.88
C TRP A 37 -8.48 -12.34 24.41
N ASP A 38 -7.48 -12.87 25.11
CA ASP A 38 -7.41 -12.85 26.58
C ASP A 38 -6.77 -11.57 27.12
N ASP A 39 -6.32 -10.66 26.23
CA ASP A 39 -5.80 -9.36 26.63
C ASP A 39 -6.90 -8.43 27.19
N PRO A 40 -6.52 -7.43 28.01
CA PRO A 40 -7.48 -6.49 28.59
C PRO A 40 -8.34 -5.80 27.52
N ALA A 41 -9.64 -5.69 27.77
CA ALA A 41 -10.58 -5.06 26.86
C ALA A 41 -10.19 -3.62 26.49
N SER A 42 -9.51 -2.89 27.39
CA SER A 42 -9.00 -1.54 27.14
C SER A 42 -7.87 -1.49 26.09
N LEU A 43 -7.07 -2.55 25.97
CA LEU A 43 -6.10 -2.70 24.89
C LEU A 43 -6.82 -3.04 23.58
N LEU A 44 -7.76 -4.00 23.64
CA LEU A 44 -8.52 -4.46 22.47
C LEU A 44 -9.37 -3.34 21.84
N GLU A 45 -9.97 -2.47 22.67
CA GLU A 45 -10.68 -1.27 22.21
C GLU A 45 -9.78 -0.35 21.38
N LYS A 46 -8.52 -0.18 21.79
CA LYS A 46 -7.55 0.63 21.04
C LYS A 46 -7.18 0.00 19.71
N ILE A 47 -7.07 -1.33 19.64
CA ILE A 47 -6.85 -2.04 18.37
C ILE A 47 -8.01 -1.79 17.41
N VAL A 48 -9.25 -1.91 17.90
CA VAL A 48 -10.45 -1.61 17.09
C VAL A 48 -10.47 -0.15 16.63
N ALA A 49 -10.20 0.80 17.53
CA ALA A 49 -10.26 2.22 17.24
C ALA A 49 -9.18 2.70 16.25
N HIS A 50 -8.02 2.06 16.23
CA HIS A 50 -6.87 2.47 15.42
C HIS A 50 -6.61 1.58 14.21
N GLU A 51 -7.49 0.62 13.90
CA GLU A 51 -7.38 -0.19 12.69
C GLU A 51 -7.63 0.65 11.44
N ALA A 52 -6.55 0.99 10.74
CA ALA A 52 -6.55 1.98 9.67
C ALA A 52 -6.71 1.40 8.27
N VAL A 53 -6.52 0.08 8.10
CA VAL A 53 -6.51 -0.57 6.79
C VAL A 53 -7.89 -1.17 6.49
N HIS A 54 -8.36 -2.07 7.36
CA HIS A 54 -9.60 -2.82 7.22
C HIS A 54 -10.45 -2.72 8.50
N PRO A 55 -11.41 -1.77 8.57
CA PRO A 55 -12.18 -1.51 9.79
C PRO A 55 -12.75 -2.76 10.43
N ILE A 56 -12.61 -2.88 11.75
CA ILE A 56 -13.18 -3.97 12.53
C ILE A 56 -14.65 -3.66 12.80
N SER A 57 -15.53 -4.51 12.31
CA SER A 57 -16.96 -4.21 12.24
C SER A 57 -17.72 -4.46 13.55
N ASN A 58 -17.30 -5.46 14.33
CA ASN A 58 -17.95 -5.86 15.58
C ASN A 58 -17.02 -6.76 16.42
N LEU A 59 -17.50 -7.13 17.61
CA LEU A 59 -16.76 -7.97 18.56
C LEU A 59 -16.43 -9.37 18.03
N THR A 60 -17.33 -9.96 17.23
CA THR A 60 -17.11 -11.27 16.59
C THR A 60 -15.99 -11.18 15.55
N ASP A 61 -15.94 -10.10 14.77
CA ASP A 61 -14.85 -9.82 13.84
C ASP A 61 -13.50 -9.71 14.54
N LEU A 62 -13.44 -8.94 15.64
CA LEU A 62 -12.24 -8.85 16.46
C LEU A 62 -11.79 -10.23 16.99
N LYS A 63 -12.73 -11.01 17.53
CA LYS A 63 -12.44 -12.36 18.04
C LYS A 63 -11.85 -13.27 16.97
N ARG A 64 -12.35 -13.20 15.74
CA ARG A 64 -11.79 -13.96 14.61
C ARG A 64 -10.38 -13.51 14.28
N ARG A 65 -10.13 -12.19 14.22
CA ARG A 65 -8.80 -11.61 13.92
C ARG A 65 -7.74 -11.92 14.98
N LEU A 66 -8.15 -12.29 16.20
CA LEU A 66 -7.27 -12.73 17.29
C LEU A 66 -7.30 -14.26 17.52
N GLY A 67 -8.03 -15.00 16.68
CA GLY A 67 -8.30 -16.43 16.84
C GLY A 67 -7.31 -17.35 16.12
N ALA A 68 -7.72 -18.60 15.93
CA ALA A 68 -6.94 -19.61 15.21
C ALA A 68 -6.64 -19.18 13.76
N GLY A 69 -5.44 -19.48 13.25
CA GLY A 69 -5.02 -19.04 11.91
C GLY A 69 -4.74 -17.53 11.79
N ARG A 70 -4.74 -16.81 12.93
CA ARG A 70 -4.38 -15.41 13.02
C ARG A 70 -3.33 -15.17 14.07
N ARG A 71 -2.56 -14.10 13.89
CA ARG A 71 -1.69 -13.54 14.92
C ARG A 71 -1.81 -12.01 14.88
N CYS A 72 -1.76 -11.38 16.04
CA CYS A 72 -1.69 -9.93 16.14
C CYS A 72 -0.53 -9.58 17.06
N PHE A 73 0.37 -8.71 16.61
CA PHE A 73 1.51 -8.28 17.40
C PHE A 73 1.54 -6.77 17.50
N GLY A 74 1.90 -6.24 18.66
CA GLY A 74 2.04 -4.80 18.88
C GLY A 74 3.34 -4.46 19.59
N TYR A 75 3.92 -3.30 19.25
CA TYR A 75 4.95 -2.72 20.08
C TYR A 75 4.33 -1.87 21.18
N LEU A 76 4.64 -2.22 22.44
CA LEU A 76 4.31 -1.45 23.62
C LEU A 76 5.59 -0.84 24.21
N HIS A 77 5.43 0.24 24.95
CA HIS A 77 6.53 0.84 25.70
C HIS A 77 6.25 0.73 27.21
N PRO A 78 7.19 0.28 28.05
CA PRO A 78 6.95 0.08 29.48
C PRO A 78 6.48 1.34 30.22
N ALA A 79 6.92 2.53 29.79
CA ALA A 79 6.49 3.81 30.37
C ALA A 79 5.08 4.26 29.91
N ILE A 80 4.46 3.55 28.95
CA ILE A 80 3.11 3.84 28.44
C ILE A 80 2.32 2.51 28.39
N PRO A 81 2.04 1.89 29.55
CA PRO A 81 1.49 0.55 29.61
C PRO A 81 0.08 0.49 28.97
N GLY A 82 -0.17 -0.57 28.21
CA GLY A 82 -1.46 -0.78 27.53
C GLY A 82 -1.72 0.13 26.33
N GLU A 83 -0.74 0.91 25.88
CA GLU A 83 -0.79 1.66 24.62
C GLU A 83 0.04 0.94 23.54
N PRO A 84 -0.59 0.31 22.54
CA PRO A 84 0.15 -0.24 21.40
C PRO A 84 0.55 0.92 20.50
N LEU A 85 1.84 1.17 20.28
CA LEU A 85 2.32 2.28 19.43
C LEU A 85 2.10 2.00 17.94
N ILE A 86 2.29 0.74 17.58
CA ILE A 86 2.06 0.18 16.25
C ILE A 86 1.68 -1.29 16.43
N PHE A 87 0.76 -1.80 15.62
CA PHE A 87 0.41 -3.21 15.59
C PHE A 87 0.30 -3.74 14.17
N ILE A 88 0.41 -5.06 14.05
CA ILE A 88 0.38 -5.80 12.80
C ILE A 88 -0.53 -7.01 12.94
N GLU A 89 -1.44 -7.17 11.99
CA GLU A 89 -2.31 -8.34 11.88
C GLU A 89 -1.77 -9.29 10.80
N VAL A 90 -1.71 -10.57 11.15
CA VAL A 90 -1.13 -11.64 10.33
C VAL A 90 -2.16 -12.74 10.11
N ALA A 91 -2.36 -13.13 8.86
CA ALA A 91 -3.13 -14.29 8.47
C ALA A 91 -2.19 -15.45 8.10
N LEU A 92 -2.42 -16.61 8.69
CA LEU A 92 -1.72 -17.84 8.35
C LEU A 92 -2.48 -18.55 7.23
N LEU A 93 -1.84 -18.71 6.07
CA LEU A 93 -2.46 -19.21 4.85
C LEU A 93 -1.58 -20.26 4.17
N LYS A 94 -2.20 -21.09 3.34
CA LYS A 94 -1.48 -22.05 2.48
C LYS A 94 -0.66 -21.33 1.41
N ASP A 95 -1.21 -20.28 0.81
CA ASP A 95 -0.60 -19.48 -0.25
C ASP A 95 -0.76 -17.98 0.00
N VAL A 96 0.00 -17.16 -0.75
CA VAL A 96 -0.09 -15.70 -0.67
C VAL A 96 -1.43 -15.25 -1.26
N ALA A 97 -2.26 -14.61 -0.44
CA ALA A 97 -3.56 -14.13 -0.87
C ALA A 97 -3.46 -13.01 -1.90
N ARG A 98 -4.44 -12.97 -2.81
CA ARG A 98 -4.55 -11.97 -3.88
C ARG A 98 -5.68 -10.98 -3.65
N THR A 99 -6.67 -11.35 -2.87
CA THR A 99 -7.84 -10.51 -2.58
C THR A 99 -8.05 -10.39 -1.09
N ILE A 100 -8.67 -9.29 -0.65
CA ILE A 100 -8.95 -9.11 0.77
C ILE A 100 -9.97 -10.12 1.29
N GLN A 101 -10.84 -10.64 0.42
CA GLN A 101 -11.84 -11.67 0.74
C GLN A 101 -11.20 -13.02 1.09
N GLU A 102 -10.07 -13.36 0.46
CA GLU A 102 -9.25 -14.54 0.83
C GLU A 102 -8.64 -14.41 2.23
N VAL A 103 -8.57 -13.19 2.76
CA VAL A 103 -8.00 -12.90 4.08
C VAL A 103 -9.10 -12.71 5.12
N LEU A 104 -10.10 -11.88 4.88
CA LEU A 104 -11.18 -11.58 5.84
C LEU A 104 -12.28 -12.65 5.81
N TRP A 105 -11.89 -13.90 6.03
CA TRP A 105 -12.81 -15.03 6.13
C TRP A 105 -13.52 -15.09 7.49
N ASP A 106 -14.75 -15.60 7.49
CA ASP A 106 -15.48 -15.90 8.72
C ASP A 106 -15.02 -17.21 9.36
N THR A 107 -14.60 -18.17 8.54
CA THR A 107 -14.11 -19.50 8.96
C THR A 107 -12.75 -19.76 8.30
N PRO A 108 -11.75 -20.32 9.02
CA PRO A 108 -10.44 -20.59 8.44
C PRO A 108 -10.56 -21.45 7.17
N PRO A 109 -9.91 -21.07 6.05
CA PRO A 109 -9.99 -21.79 4.79
C PRO A 109 -9.23 -23.13 4.83
N SER A 110 -8.30 -23.27 5.77
CA SER A 110 -7.53 -24.48 6.00
C SER A 110 -7.11 -24.58 7.47
N PRO A 111 -6.79 -25.79 7.97
CA PRO A 111 -6.15 -25.96 9.26
C PRO A 111 -4.85 -25.16 9.37
N GLU A 112 -4.53 -24.66 10.57
CA GLU A 112 -3.30 -23.88 10.81
C GLU A 112 -2.03 -24.68 10.50
N SER A 113 -2.05 -26.00 10.72
CA SER A 113 -0.94 -26.91 10.42
C SER A 113 -0.60 -27.02 8.93
N GLU A 114 -1.49 -26.61 8.03
CA GLU A 114 -1.27 -26.60 6.58
C GLU A 114 -0.78 -25.24 6.06
N ALA A 115 -0.71 -24.22 6.92
CA ALA A 115 -0.25 -22.91 6.51
C ALA A 115 1.23 -22.97 6.10
N THR A 116 1.61 -22.27 5.04
CA THR A 116 3.01 -22.11 4.63
C THR A 116 3.42 -20.63 4.51
N CYS A 117 2.44 -19.73 4.64
CA CYS A 117 2.58 -18.30 4.45
C CYS A 117 2.05 -17.54 5.67
N ALA A 118 2.85 -16.61 6.17
CA ALA A 118 2.41 -15.53 7.04
C ALA A 118 2.15 -14.28 6.19
N LEU A 119 0.88 -13.91 6.06
CA LEU A 119 0.43 -12.75 5.31
C LEU A 119 0.13 -11.57 6.24
N PHE A 120 0.93 -10.52 6.16
CA PHE A 120 0.71 -9.25 6.85
C PHE A 120 -0.35 -8.43 6.10
N TYR A 121 -1.58 -8.42 6.58
CA TYR A 121 -2.70 -7.77 5.87
C TYR A 121 -3.12 -6.43 6.47
N SER A 122 -2.71 -6.14 7.71
CA SER A 122 -2.86 -4.81 8.30
C SER A 122 -1.64 -4.43 9.13
N ILE A 123 -1.20 -3.17 8.99
CA ILE A 123 -0.20 -2.55 9.85
C ILE A 123 -0.71 -1.14 10.18
N SER A 124 -0.96 -0.91 11.46
CA SER A 124 -1.65 0.29 11.95
C SER A 124 -0.81 0.98 13.02
N SER A 125 -0.54 2.27 12.80
CA SER A 125 0.11 3.14 13.79
C SER A 125 -0.96 3.85 14.59
N THR A 126 -0.87 3.82 15.92
CA THR A 126 -1.92 4.38 16.78
C THR A 126 -1.67 5.84 17.15
N GLN A 127 -0.40 6.27 17.15
CA GLN A 127 0.01 7.59 17.63
C GLN A 127 0.37 8.52 16.45
N PRO A 128 -0.46 9.52 16.11
CA PRO A 128 -0.13 10.49 15.07
C PRO A 128 1.15 11.28 15.36
N GLY A 129 1.45 11.53 16.65
CA GLY A 129 2.67 12.21 17.08
C GLY A 129 3.97 11.44 16.80
N LEU A 130 3.88 10.16 16.45
CA LEU A 130 5.03 9.33 16.06
C LEU A 130 5.19 9.22 14.54
N ALA A 131 4.44 10.03 13.77
CA ALA A 131 4.50 10.02 12.32
C ALA A 131 5.94 10.21 11.80
N GLY A 132 6.37 9.26 10.96
CA GLY A 132 7.71 9.27 10.37
C GLY A 132 8.83 8.75 11.29
N ILE A 133 8.51 8.24 12.48
CA ILE A 133 9.40 7.36 13.25
C ILE A 133 9.21 5.95 12.70
N ASN A 134 10.30 5.30 12.30
CA ASN A 134 10.23 4.00 11.62
C ASN A 134 10.11 2.83 12.60
N LEU A 135 9.05 2.81 13.40
CA LEU A 135 8.74 1.70 14.33
C LEU A 135 8.48 0.39 13.57
N GLY A 136 7.88 0.49 12.37
CA GLY A 136 7.52 -0.69 11.59
C GLY A 136 8.70 -1.48 11.03
N LYS A 137 9.88 -0.85 10.82
CA LYS A 137 11.10 -1.55 10.39
C LYS A 137 11.48 -2.69 11.30
N PHE A 138 11.39 -2.45 12.60
CA PHE A 138 11.74 -3.45 13.58
C PHE A 138 10.61 -4.44 13.81
N LEU A 139 9.36 -3.97 13.69
CA LEU A 139 8.17 -4.78 13.94
C LEU A 139 8.11 -5.97 12.98
N ILE A 140 8.19 -5.72 11.67
CA ILE A 140 8.04 -6.79 10.67
C ILE A 140 9.16 -7.81 10.81
N LYS A 141 10.42 -7.36 10.90
CA LYS A 141 11.56 -8.26 11.06
C LYS A 141 11.43 -9.12 12.32
N ARG A 142 11.03 -8.52 13.44
CA ARG A 142 10.88 -9.24 14.70
C ARG A 142 9.73 -10.24 14.67
N VAL A 143 8.61 -9.90 14.03
CA VAL A 143 7.50 -10.81 13.83
C VAL A 143 7.89 -11.97 12.90
N ILE A 144 8.63 -11.71 11.81
CA ILE A 144 9.17 -12.76 10.95
C ILE A 144 10.05 -13.72 11.76
N GLU A 145 10.99 -13.20 12.55
CA GLU A 145 11.87 -14.03 13.40
C GLU A 145 11.08 -14.89 14.39
N LEU A 146 10.07 -14.31 15.05
CA LEU A 146 9.23 -15.01 16.01
C LEU A 146 8.39 -16.10 15.33
N VAL A 147 7.74 -15.79 14.21
CA VAL A 147 6.96 -16.76 13.43
C VAL A 147 7.85 -17.89 12.91
N LYS A 148 9.07 -17.60 12.43
CA LYS A 148 10.01 -18.65 11.99
C LYS A 148 10.43 -19.58 13.14
N ARG A 149 10.65 -19.02 14.32
CA ARG A 149 11.05 -19.78 15.51
C ARG A 149 9.90 -20.68 15.98
N ASP A 150 8.70 -20.14 16.06
CA ASP A 150 7.55 -20.82 16.66
C ASP A 150 6.80 -21.70 15.64
N MET A 151 6.89 -21.39 14.35
CA MET A 151 6.23 -22.08 13.25
C MET A 151 7.18 -22.32 12.05
N PRO A 152 8.17 -23.25 12.17
CA PRO A 152 9.22 -23.44 11.16
C PRO A 152 8.73 -23.86 9.77
N HIS A 153 7.50 -24.37 9.66
CA HIS A 153 6.84 -24.76 8.41
C HIS A 153 6.35 -23.54 7.61
N ILE A 154 6.26 -22.36 8.23
CA ILE A 154 5.97 -21.10 7.54
C ILE A 154 7.24 -20.61 6.86
N THR A 155 7.23 -20.64 5.53
CA THR A 155 8.40 -20.31 4.69
C THR A 155 8.22 -19.03 3.88
N LYS A 156 6.97 -18.61 3.66
CA LYS A 156 6.63 -17.40 2.91
C LYS A 156 6.18 -16.29 3.85
N PHE A 157 6.74 -15.09 3.65
CA PHE A 157 6.37 -13.89 4.38
C PHE A 157 6.00 -12.82 3.36
N ALA A 158 4.74 -12.44 3.34
CA ALA A 158 4.21 -11.52 2.33
C ALA A 158 3.21 -10.54 2.94
N THR A 159 2.90 -9.47 2.24
CA THR A 159 1.80 -8.57 2.59
C THR A 159 0.70 -8.68 1.55
N LEU A 160 -0.49 -8.19 1.89
CA LEU A 160 -1.48 -7.74 0.92
C LEU A 160 -1.79 -6.29 1.25
N SER A 161 -1.13 -5.36 0.54
CA SER A 161 -1.07 -3.95 0.92
C SER A 161 -1.92 -3.08 -0.02
N PRO A 162 -2.56 -2.02 0.50
CA PRO A 162 -3.20 -1.00 -0.32
C PRO A 162 -2.16 -0.13 -1.04
N ILE A 163 -2.60 0.62 -2.05
CA ILE A 163 -1.76 1.53 -2.84
C ILE A 163 -2.36 2.95 -2.75
N PRO A 164 -2.28 3.60 -1.57
CA PRO A 164 -2.95 4.87 -1.35
C PRO A 164 -2.36 5.99 -2.21
N GLY A 165 -3.19 6.57 -3.07
CA GLY A 165 -2.83 7.73 -3.88
C GLY A 165 -2.52 7.41 -5.34
N TYR A 166 -2.55 6.14 -5.74
CA TYR A 166 -2.41 5.75 -7.15
C TYR A 166 -3.46 6.43 -8.03
N MET A 167 -4.74 6.39 -7.64
CA MET A 167 -5.82 7.03 -8.42
C MET A 167 -5.66 8.54 -8.50
N ASN A 168 -5.30 9.19 -7.39
CA ASN A 168 -5.06 10.63 -7.36
C ASN A 168 -3.87 11.01 -8.27
N TRP A 169 -2.80 10.22 -8.28
CA TRP A 169 -1.68 10.40 -9.18
C TRP A 169 -2.10 10.24 -10.64
N LEU A 170 -2.86 9.20 -10.96
CA LEU A 170 -3.31 8.92 -12.33
C LEU A 170 -4.22 10.04 -12.86
N GLN A 171 -5.21 10.45 -12.07
CA GLN A 171 -6.11 11.56 -12.41
C GLN A 171 -5.34 12.87 -12.58
N SER A 172 -4.34 13.13 -11.73
CA SER A 172 -3.49 14.33 -11.86
C SER A 172 -2.65 14.29 -13.14
N LYS A 173 -2.11 13.13 -13.51
CA LYS A 173 -1.37 12.92 -14.77
C LYS A 173 -2.28 13.14 -15.98
N LEU A 174 -3.46 12.51 -16.01
CA LEU A 174 -4.45 12.69 -17.08
C LEU A 174 -4.87 14.16 -17.21
N ALA A 175 -5.24 14.82 -16.12
CA ALA A 175 -5.63 16.22 -16.13
C ALA A 175 -4.53 17.16 -16.64
N SER A 176 -3.27 16.90 -16.26
CA SER A 176 -2.13 17.68 -16.73
C SER A 176 -1.92 17.54 -18.23
N GLN A 177 -2.00 16.32 -18.77
CA GLN A 177 -1.78 16.07 -20.20
C GLN A 177 -2.93 16.62 -21.06
N LEU A 178 -4.17 16.54 -20.59
CA LEU A 178 -5.32 17.13 -21.27
C LEU A 178 -5.20 18.65 -21.39
N LYS A 179 -4.79 19.35 -20.31
CA LYS A 179 -4.55 20.80 -20.35
C LYS A 179 -3.45 21.21 -21.32
N ILE A 180 -2.37 20.43 -21.40
CA ILE A 180 -1.28 20.68 -22.36
C ILE A 180 -1.80 20.54 -23.80
N ALA A 181 -2.59 19.49 -24.08
CA ALA A 181 -3.17 19.27 -25.40
C ALA A 181 -4.16 20.36 -25.83
N GLU A 182 -4.88 20.97 -24.88
CA GLU A 182 -5.76 22.12 -25.16
C GLU A 182 -4.96 23.39 -25.47
N ALA A 183 -3.89 23.67 -24.72
CA ALA A 183 -3.05 24.86 -24.90
C ALA A 183 -2.22 24.83 -26.20
N GLU A 184 -1.83 23.65 -26.69
CA GLU A 184 -1.13 23.50 -27.99
C GLU A 184 -2.02 23.85 -29.20
N ASN A 185 -3.36 23.77 -29.07
CA ASN A 185 -4.29 24.19 -30.11
C ASN A 185 -4.45 25.72 -30.17
N GLU A 186 -3.93 26.45 -29.18
CA GLU A 186 -3.96 27.91 -29.06
C GLU A 186 -2.53 28.48 -29.09
N ASP A 187 -1.78 28.25 -30.19
CA ASP A 187 -0.60 29.02 -30.65
C ASP A 187 0.45 29.46 -29.59
N SER A 188 0.63 28.69 -28.50
CA SER A 188 1.58 29.05 -27.43
C SER A 188 2.79 28.10 -27.38
N MET A 189 3.90 28.63 -27.88
CA MET A 189 5.23 28.01 -27.91
C MET A 189 5.84 27.95 -26.50
N GLY A 190 5.38 27.01 -25.69
CA GLY A 190 6.01 26.63 -24.41
C GLY A 190 6.31 25.14 -24.41
N SER A 191 7.58 24.76 -24.26
CA SER A 191 8.08 23.37 -24.32
C SER A 191 7.64 22.51 -23.13
N THR A 192 6.34 22.37 -22.92
CA THR A 192 5.80 21.50 -21.87
C THR A 192 5.83 20.08 -22.40
N PHE A 193 6.62 19.21 -21.76
CA PHE A 193 6.81 17.82 -22.18
C PHE A 193 5.45 17.09 -22.19
N LYS A 194 4.93 16.84 -23.38
CA LYS A 194 3.75 16.01 -23.61
C LYS A 194 4.15 14.56 -23.41
N GLU A 195 3.50 13.91 -22.46
CA GLU A 195 3.71 12.50 -22.17
C GLU A 195 2.44 11.73 -22.55
N ASP A 196 2.54 10.84 -23.53
CA ASP A 196 1.49 9.88 -23.77
C ASP A 196 1.59 8.76 -22.74
N ILE A 197 0.61 8.73 -21.83
CA ILE A 197 0.59 7.73 -20.76
C ILE A 197 -0.10 6.45 -21.19
N LEU A 198 -0.83 6.43 -22.31
CA LEU A 198 -1.49 5.25 -22.86
C LEU A 198 -0.68 4.68 -24.02
N GLN A 199 -0.75 3.36 -24.20
CA GLN A 199 -0.20 2.74 -25.41
C GLN A 199 -1.19 2.85 -26.57
N PRO A 200 -0.74 2.79 -27.83
CA PRO A 200 -1.63 2.91 -28.99
C PRO A 200 -2.77 1.88 -29.01
N ASP A 201 -2.51 0.65 -28.55
CA ASP A 201 -3.52 -0.40 -28.44
C ASP A 201 -4.51 -0.15 -27.28
N GLU A 202 -4.01 0.35 -26.15
CA GLU A 202 -4.84 0.76 -25.00
C GLU A 202 -5.75 1.95 -25.36
N GLU A 203 -5.20 2.97 -26.04
CA GLU A 203 -5.96 4.12 -26.53
C GLU A 203 -7.02 3.68 -27.54
N SER A 204 -6.66 2.85 -28.53
CA SER A 204 -7.63 2.34 -29.50
C SER A 204 -8.76 1.55 -28.82
N ALA A 205 -8.45 0.75 -27.79
CA ALA A 205 -9.45 0.01 -27.03
C ALA A 205 -10.37 0.94 -26.21
N LEU A 206 -9.82 1.98 -25.59
CA LEU A 206 -10.59 2.99 -24.87
C LEU A 206 -11.50 3.81 -25.79
N LEU A 207 -11.01 4.23 -26.96
CA LEU A 207 -11.80 4.99 -27.92
C LEU A 207 -13.02 4.20 -28.44
N LYS A 208 -12.90 2.88 -28.57
CA LYS A 208 -14.05 2.01 -28.91
C LYS A 208 -15.13 1.96 -27.82
N LEU A 209 -14.80 2.30 -26.57
CA LEU A 209 -15.80 2.45 -25.50
C LEU A 209 -16.52 3.80 -25.58
N SER A 210 -15.95 4.78 -26.28
CA SER A 210 -16.48 6.14 -26.28
C SER A 210 -17.85 6.25 -26.95
N THR A 211 -18.15 5.32 -27.86
CA THR A 211 -19.43 5.22 -28.56
C THR A 211 -20.56 4.69 -27.68
N GLU A 212 -20.25 4.02 -26.55
CA GLU A 212 -21.25 3.31 -25.74
C GLU A 212 -21.36 3.84 -24.30
N PHE A 213 -20.26 4.31 -23.70
CA PHE A 213 -20.23 4.60 -22.25
C PHE A 213 -19.90 6.06 -21.90
N THR A 214 -19.00 6.72 -22.62
CA THR A 214 -18.65 8.12 -22.35
C THR A 214 -17.96 8.78 -23.53
N SER A 215 -18.36 10.00 -23.89
CA SER A 215 -17.69 10.75 -24.97
C SER A 215 -16.31 11.25 -24.53
N GLY A 216 -15.34 11.21 -25.42
CA GLY A 216 -14.03 11.84 -25.24
C GLY A 216 -13.32 11.99 -26.59
N LYS A 217 -12.48 13.02 -26.74
CA LYS A 217 -11.77 13.33 -27.99
C LYS A 217 -10.57 12.40 -28.23
N ASN A 218 -10.00 11.85 -27.16
CA ASN A 218 -8.86 10.91 -27.18
C ASN A 218 -9.00 9.87 -26.06
N GLY A 219 -8.15 8.85 -26.05
CA GLY A 219 -8.21 7.76 -25.06
C GLY A 219 -8.03 8.23 -23.61
N MET A 220 -7.19 9.25 -23.38
CA MET A 220 -6.95 9.81 -22.04
C MET A 220 -8.19 10.52 -21.49
N GLU A 221 -8.91 11.27 -22.32
CA GLU A 221 -10.16 11.93 -21.93
C GLU A 221 -11.24 10.89 -21.60
N VAL A 222 -11.38 9.85 -22.42
CA VAL A 222 -12.30 8.73 -22.15
C VAL A 222 -11.96 8.06 -20.82
N MET A 223 -10.68 7.74 -20.58
CA MET A 223 -10.25 7.16 -19.31
C MET A 223 -10.55 8.10 -18.14
N MET A 224 -10.25 9.40 -18.25
CA MET A 224 -10.52 10.37 -17.19
C MET A 224 -12.01 10.44 -16.84
N ASN A 225 -12.88 10.48 -17.85
CA ASN A 225 -14.33 10.55 -17.66
C ASN A 225 -14.87 9.27 -16.98
N LEU A 226 -14.35 8.09 -17.36
CA LEU A 226 -14.71 6.82 -16.71
C LEU A 226 -14.28 6.81 -15.23
N LEU A 227 -13.03 7.19 -14.95
CA LEU A 227 -12.43 7.10 -13.61
C LEU A 227 -12.93 8.16 -12.62
N THR A 228 -13.54 9.25 -13.11
CA THR A 228 -14.11 10.33 -12.29
C THR A 228 -15.62 10.20 -12.08
N SER A 229 -16.25 9.15 -12.62
CA SER A 229 -17.64 8.81 -12.37
C SER A 229 -17.93 8.65 -10.86
N THR A 230 -18.91 9.40 -10.35
CA THR A 230 -19.26 9.48 -8.92
C THR A 230 -19.66 8.15 -8.29
N ASN A 231 -20.19 7.20 -9.08
CA ASN A 231 -20.70 5.93 -8.58
C ASN A 231 -19.82 4.72 -8.92
N TYR A 232 -18.61 4.96 -9.47
CA TYR A 232 -17.71 3.90 -9.94
C TYR A 232 -18.41 2.89 -10.88
N GLU A 233 -19.28 3.35 -11.77
CA GLU A 233 -20.04 2.46 -12.68
C GLU A 233 -19.13 1.59 -13.56
N TRP A 234 -17.94 2.11 -13.87
CA TRP A 234 -16.91 1.35 -14.59
C TRP A 234 -16.49 0.06 -13.87
N ALA A 235 -16.56 0.03 -12.53
CA ALA A 235 -16.18 -1.12 -11.73
C ALA A 235 -17.26 -2.23 -11.70
N LYS A 236 -18.45 -1.96 -12.23
CA LYS A 236 -19.58 -2.90 -12.31
C LYS A 236 -19.73 -3.56 -13.70
N SER A 237 -19.07 -3.03 -14.72
CA SER A 237 -19.18 -3.52 -16.10
C SER A 237 -17.98 -4.39 -16.47
N ASP A 238 -18.21 -5.67 -16.77
CA ASP A 238 -17.15 -6.59 -17.17
C ASP A 238 -16.42 -6.14 -18.44
N LYS A 239 -17.15 -5.51 -19.38
CA LYS A 239 -16.58 -4.92 -20.60
C LYS A 239 -15.59 -3.80 -20.25
N LEU A 240 -15.98 -2.85 -19.39
CA LEU A 240 -15.12 -1.75 -18.96
C LEU A 240 -13.92 -2.26 -18.15
N LEU A 241 -14.13 -3.20 -17.23
CA LEU A 241 -13.06 -3.83 -16.47
C LEU A 241 -12.03 -4.51 -17.37
N SER A 242 -12.48 -5.21 -18.42
CA SER A 242 -11.57 -5.91 -19.35
C SER A 242 -10.63 -4.94 -20.09
N VAL A 243 -11.15 -3.78 -20.51
CA VAL A 243 -10.38 -2.75 -21.23
C VAL A 243 -9.49 -1.96 -20.28
N LEU A 244 -9.98 -1.61 -19.10
CA LEU A 244 -9.24 -0.80 -18.11
C LEU A 244 -8.14 -1.58 -17.39
N ARG A 245 -8.24 -2.91 -17.29
CA ARG A 245 -7.28 -3.75 -16.56
C ARG A 245 -5.85 -3.57 -17.06
N GLY A 246 -5.64 -3.60 -18.38
CA GLY A 246 -4.31 -3.44 -18.99
C GLY A 246 -3.62 -2.13 -18.57
N PRO A 247 -4.17 -0.97 -18.94
CA PRO A 247 -3.56 0.31 -18.65
C PRO A 247 -3.48 0.60 -17.16
N LEU A 248 -4.49 0.26 -16.36
CA LEU A 248 -4.45 0.51 -14.91
C LEU A 248 -3.36 -0.33 -14.23
N MET A 249 -3.23 -1.62 -14.54
CA MET A 249 -2.18 -2.45 -13.94
C MET A 249 -0.78 -1.98 -14.36
N ARG A 250 -0.61 -1.61 -15.63
CA ARG A 250 0.67 -1.08 -16.14
C ARG A 250 1.06 0.24 -15.48
N LEU A 251 0.13 1.19 -15.43
CA LEU A 251 0.36 2.49 -14.82
C LEU A 251 0.54 2.39 -13.30
N CYS A 252 -0.09 1.41 -12.65
CA CYS A 252 0.14 1.10 -11.25
C CYS A 252 1.56 0.57 -11.01
N ALA A 253 2.07 -0.32 -11.88
CA ALA A 253 3.46 -0.78 -11.81
C ALA A 253 4.44 0.40 -11.99
N ARG A 254 4.19 1.30 -12.95
CA ARG A 254 4.97 2.54 -13.11
C ARG A 254 4.94 3.39 -11.84
N TYR A 255 3.77 3.60 -11.27
CA TYR A 255 3.58 4.40 -10.06
C TYR A 255 4.41 3.87 -8.87
N LEU A 256 4.45 2.55 -8.69
CA LEU A 256 5.19 1.92 -7.60
C LEU A 256 6.71 1.90 -7.82
N VAL A 257 7.16 1.64 -9.05
CA VAL A 257 8.58 1.36 -9.34
C VAL A 257 9.34 2.59 -9.83
N ILE A 258 8.73 3.36 -10.74
CA ILE A 258 9.39 4.44 -11.49
C ILE A 258 9.15 5.79 -10.83
N GLU A 259 7.92 6.10 -10.42
CA GLU A 259 7.62 7.42 -9.85
C GLU A 259 8.29 7.60 -8.48
N LYS A 260 9.02 8.70 -8.32
CA LYS A 260 9.79 8.99 -7.09
C LYS A 260 9.41 10.32 -6.45
N LYS A 261 9.55 10.37 -5.12
CA LYS A 261 9.57 11.58 -4.32
C LYS A 261 10.88 11.62 -3.53
N ARG A 262 11.73 12.62 -3.79
CA ARG A 262 13.06 12.76 -3.16
C ARG A 262 13.92 11.48 -3.27
N GLY A 263 13.93 10.87 -4.46
CA GLY A 263 14.70 9.66 -4.75
C GLY A 263 14.13 8.35 -4.15
N LYS A 264 12.97 8.38 -3.49
CA LYS A 264 12.28 7.22 -2.91
C LYS A 264 10.94 6.98 -3.60
N ALA A 265 10.34 5.80 -3.42
CA ALA A 265 9.02 5.48 -3.98
C ALA A 265 8.00 6.58 -3.64
N LEU A 266 7.17 6.95 -4.62
CA LEU A 266 6.16 7.98 -4.44
C LEU A 266 5.04 7.54 -3.48
N ASP A 267 4.61 6.28 -3.59
CA ASP A 267 3.63 5.66 -2.70
C ASP A 267 4.21 5.47 -1.28
N SER A 268 3.45 5.89 -0.26
CA SER A 268 3.90 5.85 1.13
C SER A 268 4.01 4.43 1.69
N VAL A 269 3.12 3.52 1.29
CA VAL A 269 3.08 2.13 1.72
C VAL A 269 4.18 1.31 1.04
N ALA A 270 4.43 1.56 -0.24
CA ALA A 270 5.58 1.06 -0.98
C ALA A 270 6.88 1.50 -0.31
N ASN A 271 7.02 2.81 -0.07
CA ASN A 271 8.20 3.33 0.61
C ASN A 271 8.40 2.68 1.97
N PHE A 272 7.34 2.46 2.74
CA PHE A 272 7.41 1.76 4.02
C PHE A 272 7.95 0.32 3.87
N HIS A 273 7.34 -0.52 3.03
CA HIS A 273 7.78 -1.92 2.89
C HIS A 273 9.17 -2.06 2.25
N LEU A 274 9.52 -1.18 1.30
CA LEU A 274 10.84 -1.17 0.67
C LEU A 274 11.94 -0.72 1.65
N GLN A 275 11.68 0.24 2.55
CA GLN A 275 12.58 0.57 3.66
C GLN A 275 12.81 -0.61 4.60
N ASN A 276 11.86 -1.55 4.65
CA ASN A 276 11.90 -2.74 5.47
C ASN A 276 12.43 -3.96 4.71
N GLY A 277 12.98 -3.77 3.50
CA GLY A 277 13.67 -4.83 2.75
C GLY A 277 12.76 -5.73 1.93
N ALA A 278 11.48 -5.38 1.77
CA ALA A 278 10.57 -6.14 0.93
C ALA A 278 10.87 -5.95 -0.57
N MET A 279 10.42 -6.91 -1.37
CA MET A 279 10.39 -6.85 -2.83
C MET A 279 8.95 -6.69 -3.31
N ILE A 280 8.72 -5.94 -4.40
CA ILE A 280 7.40 -5.89 -5.05
C ILE A 280 7.19 -7.19 -5.82
N GLU A 281 6.28 -8.05 -5.35
CA GLU A 281 6.08 -9.38 -5.93
C GLU A 281 5.00 -9.36 -7.00
N LYS A 282 3.82 -8.81 -6.68
CA LYS A 282 2.65 -8.96 -7.56
C LYS A 282 1.63 -7.85 -7.37
N LEU A 283 1.06 -7.40 -8.49
CA LEU A 283 -0.15 -6.58 -8.49
C LEU A 283 -1.39 -7.47 -8.58
N ASN A 284 -2.40 -7.15 -7.79
CA ASN A 284 -3.65 -7.89 -7.71
C ASN A 284 -4.81 -7.02 -8.17
N TRP A 285 -5.38 -7.38 -9.32
CA TRP A 285 -6.53 -6.70 -9.92
C TRP A 285 -7.81 -7.01 -9.13
N MET A 286 -8.61 -5.97 -8.85
CA MET A 286 -9.88 -6.08 -8.10
C MET A 286 -9.75 -6.78 -6.74
N ALA A 287 -8.62 -6.57 -6.07
CA ALA A 287 -8.27 -7.17 -4.79
C ALA A 287 -9.02 -6.56 -3.60
N ASP A 288 -9.33 -5.26 -3.64
CA ASP A 288 -10.19 -4.58 -2.67
C ASP A 288 -11.31 -3.81 -3.38
N ARG A 289 -12.49 -4.43 -3.42
CA ARG A 289 -13.71 -3.87 -4.03
C ARG A 289 -14.47 -2.92 -3.12
N SER A 290 -13.95 -2.59 -1.94
CA SER A 290 -14.54 -1.57 -1.09
C SER A 290 -14.51 -0.19 -1.78
N THR A 291 -15.37 0.72 -1.33
CA THR A 291 -15.36 2.12 -1.79
C THR A 291 -14.00 2.78 -1.55
N LYS A 292 -13.34 2.45 -0.44
CA LYS A 292 -11.98 2.89 -0.12
C LYS A 292 -10.97 2.35 -1.14
N GLY A 293 -11.01 1.05 -1.45
CA GLY A 293 -10.11 0.42 -2.42
C GLY A 293 -10.25 1.00 -3.83
N LEU A 294 -11.49 1.20 -4.28
CA LEU A 294 -11.82 1.88 -5.54
C LEU A 294 -11.25 3.30 -5.58
N HIS A 295 -11.50 4.08 -4.52
CA HIS A 295 -11.04 5.47 -4.44
C HIS A 295 -9.51 5.59 -4.41
N GLN A 296 -8.83 4.75 -3.63
CA GLN A 296 -7.38 4.87 -3.42
C GLN A 296 -6.58 4.39 -4.63
N SER A 297 -7.04 3.30 -5.26
CA SER A 297 -6.18 2.50 -6.15
C SER A 297 -6.92 1.81 -7.31
N GLY A 298 -8.20 2.11 -7.53
CA GLY A 298 -8.99 1.39 -8.54
C GLY A 298 -9.14 -0.10 -8.21
N SER A 299 -9.24 -0.42 -6.92
CA SER A 299 -9.30 -1.80 -6.39
C SER A 299 -8.04 -2.64 -6.62
N ILE A 300 -6.88 -2.02 -6.88
CA ILE A 300 -5.61 -2.71 -7.03
C ILE A 300 -4.90 -2.79 -5.67
N MET A 301 -4.50 -3.98 -5.27
CA MET A 301 -3.58 -4.18 -4.13
C MET A 301 -2.27 -4.77 -4.62
N VAL A 302 -1.26 -4.77 -3.76
CA VAL A 302 0.07 -5.27 -4.08
C VAL A 302 0.55 -6.23 -3.00
N ASN A 303 1.20 -7.32 -3.42
CA ASN A 303 1.96 -8.15 -2.50
C ASN A 303 3.40 -7.67 -2.44
N TYR A 304 3.88 -7.35 -1.24
CA TYR A 304 5.31 -7.22 -0.96
C TYR A 304 5.81 -8.51 -0.28
N VAL A 305 6.92 -9.08 -0.75
CA VAL A 305 7.50 -10.31 -0.19
C VAL A 305 8.78 -10.01 0.57
N TYR A 306 8.90 -10.59 1.77
CA TYR A 306 10.10 -10.55 2.61
C TYR A 306 10.87 -11.85 2.46
N ARG A 307 11.86 -11.86 1.57
CA ARG A 307 12.81 -12.97 1.44
C ARG A 307 13.83 -12.88 2.57
N THR A 308 13.79 -13.81 3.51
CA THR A 308 14.46 -13.68 4.81
C THR A 308 15.98 -13.55 4.71
N ASP A 309 16.58 -14.04 3.63
CA ASP A 309 18.01 -13.96 3.30
C ASP A 309 18.41 -12.66 2.58
N LYS A 310 17.43 -11.83 2.16
CA LYS A 310 17.63 -10.62 1.36
C LYS A 310 17.10 -9.34 2.00
N ILE A 311 16.49 -9.42 3.19
CA ILE A 311 15.86 -8.26 3.85
C ILE A 311 16.86 -7.10 4.02
N GLU A 312 18.03 -7.38 4.60
CA GLU A 312 19.06 -6.36 4.86
C GLU A 312 19.63 -5.78 3.56
N GLU A 313 19.97 -6.65 2.60
CA GLU A 313 20.51 -6.25 1.29
C GLU A 313 19.52 -5.33 0.55
N ASN A 314 18.25 -5.73 0.46
CA ASN A 314 17.20 -4.96 -0.19
C ASN A 314 16.97 -3.61 0.50
N ALA A 315 16.92 -3.61 1.83
CA ALA A 315 16.73 -2.39 2.61
C ALA A 315 17.90 -1.41 2.41
N GLN A 316 19.13 -1.90 2.34
CA GLN A 316 20.32 -1.10 2.11
C GLN A 316 20.37 -0.52 0.69
N LEU A 317 20.08 -1.33 -0.34
CA LEU A 317 19.98 -0.87 -1.73
C LEU A 317 18.90 0.20 -1.89
N TYR A 318 17.72 -0.01 -1.27
CA TYR A 318 16.66 0.99 -1.30
C TYR A 318 17.06 2.26 -0.55
N PHE A 319 17.68 2.15 0.63
CA PHE A 319 18.09 3.30 1.44
C PHE A 319 19.19 4.15 0.76
N ASN A 320 20.21 3.52 0.18
CA ASN A 320 21.34 4.21 -0.44
C ASN A 320 21.02 4.73 -1.85
N GLU A 321 20.45 3.87 -2.70
CA GLU A 321 20.32 4.13 -4.14
C GLU A 321 18.88 4.45 -4.57
N GLY A 322 17.89 4.20 -3.71
CA GLY A 322 16.48 4.26 -4.11
C GLY A 322 16.07 3.10 -5.03
N ARG A 323 16.93 2.08 -5.14
CA ARG A 323 16.72 0.90 -5.98
C ARG A 323 15.59 0.03 -5.41
N ILE A 324 14.60 -0.24 -6.26
CA ILE A 324 13.44 -1.07 -5.93
C ILE A 324 13.66 -2.46 -6.53
N GLN A 325 13.56 -3.49 -5.69
CA GLN A 325 13.51 -4.87 -6.15
C GLN A 325 12.08 -5.23 -6.52
N ALA A 326 11.88 -5.83 -7.69
CA ALA A 326 10.57 -6.26 -8.17
C ALA A 326 10.66 -7.61 -8.91
N SER A 327 9.55 -8.35 -8.95
CA SER A 327 9.48 -9.62 -9.68
C SER A 327 9.50 -9.41 -11.21
N ALA A 328 9.71 -10.49 -11.95
CA ALA A 328 9.62 -10.49 -13.42
C ALA A 328 8.24 -10.05 -13.91
N ASP A 329 7.16 -10.46 -13.24
CA ASP A 329 5.79 -10.05 -13.56
C ASP A 329 5.62 -8.53 -13.48
N ILE A 330 6.22 -7.89 -12.47
CA ILE A 330 6.21 -6.42 -12.33
C ILE A 330 7.02 -5.76 -13.44
N HIS A 331 8.21 -6.29 -13.76
CA HIS A 331 9.04 -5.77 -14.85
C HIS A 331 8.36 -5.89 -16.22
N HIS A 332 7.58 -6.96 -16.45
CA HIS A 332 6.82 -7.13 -17.68
C HIS A 332 5.83 -6.00 -17.94
N TYR A 333 5.20 -5.44 -16.89
CA TYR A 333 4.38 -4.25 -17.04
C TYR A 333 5.20 -3.02 -17.50
N LEU A 334 6.45 -2.90 -17.05
CA LEU A 334 7.30 -1.75 -17.33
C LEU A 334 8.01 -1.82 -18.68
N GLU A 335 8.32 -3.02 -19.20
CA GLU A 335 8.95 -3.20 -20.51
C GLU A 335 8.12 -2.60 -21.64
N LYS A 336 6.80 -2.58 -21.48
CA LYS A 336 5.91 -1.94 -22.45
C LYS A 336 5.91 -0.39 -22.37
N VAL A 337 6.57 0.22 -21.38
CA VAL A 337 6.66 1.69 -21.22
C VAL A 337 7.85 2.28 -21.99
N GLN A 338 8.79 1.46 -22.45
CA GLN A 338 10.05 1.90 -23.08
C GLN A 338 10.13 1.68 -24.60
N ARG A 339 9.01 1.34 -25.25
CA ARG A 339 8.86 1.37 -26.71
C ARG A 339 7.81 2.40 -27.06
#